data_AF-A0A936R6M9-F1
#
_entry.id   AF-A0A936R6M9-F1
#
_cell.length_a   1.000
_cell.length_b   1.000
_cell.length_c   1.000
_cell.angle_alpha   90.00
_cell.angle_beta   90.00
_cell.angle_gamma   90.00
#
_symmetry.space_group_name_H-M   'P 1'
#
loop_
_entity.id
_entity.type
_entity.pdbx_description
1 polymer ?
#
loop_
_entity_poly.entity_id
_entity_poly.type
_entity_poly.pdbx_seq_one_letter_code
_entity_poly.pdbx_strand_id
1 'polypeptide(L)'
;MHADARKLLWDAQQAAERIARFTAGKGFTNYEADEFLRSAVERQFEVIGEALNHLARVDPQLASQIADLPRIVAFRNILIHGYATVDNRLVWGVIETSLDRLRDTLASLLGRP
;
A
#
# COMPACT_ATOMS: atom_id res chain seq x y z
N MET A 1 -6.26 9.87 18.74
CA MET A 1 -5.54 9.89 17.46
C MET A 1 -5.09 11.31 17.19
N HIS A 2 -3.79 11.55 17.00
CA HIS A 2 -3.29 12.87 16.58
C HIS A 2 -3.77 13.20 15.16
N ALA A 3 -3.99 14.48 14.86
CA ALA A 3 -4.46 14.93 13.54
C ALA A 3 -3.55 14.43 12.40
N ASP A 4 -2.24 14.43 12.65
CA ASP A 4 -1.23 13.95 11.70
C ASP A 4 -1.31 12.43 11.48
N ALA A 5 -1.52 11.64 12.53
CA ALA A 5 -1.69 10.18 12.42
C ALA A 5 -2.94 9.82 11.58
N ARG A 6 -4.03 10.58 11.74
CA ARG A 6 -5.25 10.40 10.92
C ARG A 6 -5.00 10.69 9.46
N LYS A 7 -4.25 11.74 9.16
CA LYS A 7 -3.88 12.09 7.79
C LYS A 7 -3.03 10.98 7.15
N LEU A 8 -2.08 10.40 7.89
CA LEU A 8 -1.24 9.32 7.38
C LEU A 8 -2.04 8.04 7.07
N LEU A 9 -2.94 7.64 7.97
CA LEU A 9 -3.87 6.53 7.70
C LEU A 9 -4.77 6.81 6.51
N TRP A 10 -5.24 8.05 6.38
CA TRP A 10 -6.05 8.50 5.24
C TRP A 10 -5.28 8.41 3.92
N ASP A 11 -4.04 8.89 3.88
CA ASP A 11 -3.20 8.85 2.69
C ASP A 11 -2.92 7.41 2.24
N ALA A 12 -2.63 6.51 3.20
CA ALA A 12 -2.48 5.08 2.94
C ALA A 12 -3.79 4.45 2.41
N GLN A 13 -4.93 4.77 3.02
CA GLN A 13 -6.22 4.24 2.59
C GLN A 13 -6.55 4.67 1.16
N GLN A 14 -6.38 5.96 0.86
CA GLN A 14 -6.68 6.50 -0.47
C GLN A 14 -5.76 5.93 -1.55
N ALA A 15 -4.50 5.65 -1.22
CA ALA A 15 -3.57 4.97 -2.12
C ALA A 15 -3.99 3.51 -2.36
N ALA A 16 -4.37 2.78 -1.32
CA ALA A 16 -4.86 1.40 -1.45
C ALA A 16 -6.14 1.32 -2.30
N GLU A 17 -7.10 2.24 -2.09
CA GLU A 17 -8.31 2.37 -2.91
C GLU A 17 -7.99 2.70 -4.39
N ARG A 18 -6.97 3.51 -4.65
CA ARG A 18 -6.52 3.78 -6.03
C ARG A 18 -6.00 2.52 -6.70
N ILE A 19 -5.16 1.73 -6.02
CA ILE A 19 -4.65 0.46 -6.56
C ILE A 19 -5.84 -0.43 -6.93
N ALA A 20 -6.78 -0.66 -6.00
CA ALA A 20 -7.96 -1.48 -6.24
C ALA A 20 -8.78 -1.01 -7.45
N ARG A 21 -8.95 0.30 -7.63
CA ARG A 21 -9.64 0.85 -8.81
C ARG A 21 -8.85 0.70 -10.11
N PHE A 22 -7.52 0.88 -10.08
CA PHE A 22 -6.69 0.76 -11.28
C PHE A 22 -6.62 -0.67 -11.81
N THR A 23 -6.70 -1.64 -10.89
CA THR A 23 -6.61 -3.07 -11.20
C THR A 23 -7.97 -3.77 -11.30
N ALA A 24 -9.07 -3.05 -11.06
CA ALA A 24 -10.43 -3.60 -11.15
C ALA A 24 -10.68 -4.23 -12.53
N GLY A 25 -11.07 -5.51 -12.53
CA GLY A 25 -11.33 -6.27 -13.76
C GLY A 25 -10.10 -6.60 -14.61
N LYS A 26 -8.89 -6.33 -14.12
CA LYS A 26 -7.63 -6.67 -14.80
C LYS A 26 -7.03 -7.96 -14.23
N GLY A 27 -6.43 -8.77 -15.09
CA GLY A 27 -5.58 -9.90 -14.68
C GLY A 27 -4.09 -9.55 -14.75
N PHE A 28 -3.23 -10.46 -14.28
CA PHE A 28 -1.77 -10.28 -14.31
C PHE A 28 -1.24 -9.94 -15.70
N THR A 29 -1.69 -10.60 -16.77
CA THR A 29 -1.24 -10.33 -18.14
C THR A 29 -1.60 -8.91 -18.60
N ASN A 30 -2.75 -8.38 -18.18
CA ASN A 30 -3.12 -6.99 -18.48
C ASN A 30 -2.25 -6.00 -17.72
N TYR A 31 -1.91 -6.33 -16.48
CA TYR A 31 -1.00 -5.54 -15.65
C TYR A 31 0.42 -5.53 -16.21
N GLU A 32 0.97 -6.70 -16.53
CA GLU A 32 2.34 -6.85 -17.02
C GLU A 32 2.57 -6.10 -18.34
N ALA A 33 1.59 -6.14 -19.25
CA ALA A 33 1.67 -5.49 -20.55
C ALA A 33 1.48 -3.95 -20.52
N ASP A 34 1.02 -3.38 -19.41
CA ASP A 34 0.63 -1.97 -19.30
C ASP A 34 1.60 -1.21 -18.37
N GLU A 35 2.66 -0.63 -18.94
CA GLU A 35 3.68 0.12 -18.20
C GLU A 35 3.09 1.28 -17.36
N PHE A 36 2.10 2.00 -17.90
CA PHE A 36 1.44 3.08 -17.17
C PHE A 36 0.73 2.57 -15.93
N LEU A 37 0.02 1.43 -16.05
CA LEU A 37 -0.62 0.80 -14.90
C LEU A 37 0.42 0.34 -13.87
N ARG A 38 1.50 -0.31 -14.30
CA ARG A 38 2.57 -0.76 -13.38
C ARG A 38 3.16 0.40 -12.60
N SER A 39 3.57 1.47 -13.29
CA SER A 39 4.09 2.67 -12.64
C SER A 39 3.08 3.34 -11.70
N ALA A 40 1.79 3.37 -12.07
CA ALA A 40 0.75 3.93 -11.21
C ALA A 40 0.55 3.12 -9.93
N VAL A 41 0.56 1.78 -10.04
CA VAL A 41 0.43 0.85 -8.90
C VAL A 41 1.64 0.93 -7.98
N GLU A 42 2.86 0.83 -8.53
CA GLU A 42 4.11 0.95 -7.78
C GLU A 42 4.14 2.26 -6.99
N ARG A 43 3.80 3.38 -7.64
CA ARG A 43 3.73 4.69 -6.98
C ARG A 43 2.75 4.71 -5.80
N GLN A 44 1.59 4.06 -5.92
CA GLN A 44 0.65 4.00 -4.79
C GLN A 44 1.18 3.11 -3.65
N PHE A 45 1.85 2.00 -3.95
CA PHE A 45 2.48 1.18 -2.91
C PHE A 45 3.58 1.93 -2.16
N GLU A 46 4.36 2.78 -2.84
CA GLU A 46 5.31 3.67 -2.20
C GLU A 46 4.61 4.66 -1.25
N VAL A 47 3.49 5.26 -1.67
CA VAL A 47 2.70 6.19 -0.82
C VAL A 47 2.21 5.48 0.43
N ILE A 48 1.67 4.26 0.30
CA ILE A 48 1.25 3.44 1.44
C ILE A 48 2.43 3.21 2.39
N GLY A 49 3.55 2.72 1.88
CA GLY A 49 4.71 2.41 2.71
C GLY A 49 5.31 3.62 3.40
N GLU A 50 5.40 4.77 2.71
CA GLU A 50 5.88 6.02 3.30
C GLU A 50 4.95 6.52 4.42
N ALA A 51 3.64 6.54 4.16
CA ALA A 51 2.66 7.01 5.13
C ALA A 51 2.67 6.14 6.40
N LEU A 52 2.74 4.81 6.24
CA LEU A 52 2.76 3.89 7.37
C LEU A 52 4.10 3.86 8.11
N ASN A 53 5.22 4.02 7.40
CA ASN A 53 6.53 4.21 8.03
C ASN A 53 6.57 5.48 8.88
N HIS A 54 5.98 6.57 8.38
CA HIS A 54 5.86 7.81 9.15
C HIS A 54 4.92 7.62 10.35
N LEU A 55 3.79 6.92 10.17
CA LEU A 55 2.85 6.61 11.25
C LEU A 55 3.56 5.90 12.41
N ALA A 56 4.41 4.92 12.11
CA ALA A 56 5.20 4.18 13.10
C ALA A 56 6.10 5.08 13.97
N ARG A 57 6.47 6.26 13.48
CA ARG A 57 7.31 7.23 14.20
C ARG A 57 6.48 8.21 15.04
N VAL A 58 5.31 8.63 14.54
CA VAL A 58 4.47 9.65 15.20
C VAL A 58 3.45 9.06 16.17
N ASP A 59 2.97 7.84 15.91
CA ASP A 59 1.99 7.14 16.75
C ASP A 59 2.27 5.61 16.71
N PRO A 60 3.29 5.13 17.44
CA PRO A 60 3.67 3.71 17.43
C PRO A 60 2.57 2.78 17.94
N GLN A 61 1.71 3.26 18.84
CA GLN A 61 0.60 2.49 19.40
C GLN A 61 -0.49 2.24 18.38
N LEU A 62 -0.79 3.23 17.53
CA LEU A 62 -1.71 3.05 16.42
C LEU A 62 -1.10 2.18 15.32
N ALA A 63 0.17 2.43 14.99
CA ALA A 63 0.89 1.67 13.96
C ALA A 63 0.97 0.16 14.28
N SER A 64 1.10 -0.20 15.56
CA SER A 64 1.17 -1.61 15.98
C SER A 64 -0.13 -2.40 15.77
N GLN A 65 -1.25 -1.72 15.48
CA GLN A 65 -2.52 -2.34 15.12
C GLN A 65 -2.52 -2.84 13.66
N ILE A 66 -1.54 -2.43 12.85
CA ILE A 66 -1.33 -2.91 11.48
C ILE A 66 -0.34 -4.07 11.52
N ALA A 67 -0.84 -5.30 11.58
CA ALA A 67 0.00 -6.50 11.75
C ALA A 67 1.10 -6.65 10.68
N ASP A 68 0.80 -6.24 9.44
CA ASP A 68 1.69 -6.37 8.29
C ASP A 68 2.64 -5.18 8.08
N LEU A 69 2.66 -4.22 9.01
CA LEU A 69 3.46 -2.99 8.90
C LEU A 69 4.94 -3.23 8.51
N PRO A 70 5.70 -4.16 9.14
CA PRO A 70 7.09 -4.40 8.75
C PRO A 70 7.23 -4.88 7.31
N ARG A 71 6.29 -5.71 6.84
CA ARG A 71 6.27 -6.21 5.46
C ARG A 71 5.98 -5.10 4.46
N ILE A 72 5.05 -4.19 4.79
CA ILE A 72 4.70 -3.06 3.94
C ILE A 72 5.88 -2.10 3.79
N VAL A 73 6.58 -1.79 4.88
CA VAL A 73 7.78 -0.93 4.84
C VAL A 73 8.91 -1.60 4.04
N ALA A 74 9.13 -2.90 4.24
CA ALA A 74 10.10 -3.66 3.46
C ALA A 74 9.76 -3.67 1.95
N PHE A 75 8.49 -3.87 1.60
CA PHE A 75 8.04 -3.86 0.22
C PHE A 75 8.25 -2.49 -0.45
N ARG A 76 7.95 -1.39 0.24
CA ARG A 76 8.27 -0.05 -0.24
C ARG A 76 9.77 0.15 -0.47
N ASN A 77 10.62 -0.38 0.40
CA ASN A 77 12.07 -0.29 0.21
C ASN A 77 12.55 -1.08 -1.01
N ILE A 78 11.93 -2.22 -1.33
CA ILE A 78 12.20 -2.96 -2.56
C ILE A 78 11.84 -2.11 -3.78
N LEU A 79 10.66 -1.49 -3.78
CA LEU A 79 10.19 -0.65 -4.89
C LEU A 79 11.12 0.57 -5.14
N ILE A 80 11.49 1.31 -4.09
CA ILE A 80 12.27 2.54 -4.24
C ILE A 80 13.76 2.31 -4.51
N HIS A 81 14.31 1.14 -4.16
CA HIS A 81 15.74 0.87 -4.34
C HIS A 81 16.08 0.25 -5.68
N GLY A 82 15.11 -0.24 -6.47
CA GLY A 82 15.24 -0.43 -7.92
C GLY A 82 16.44 -1.25 -8.45
N TYR A 83 17.14 -2.02 -7.61
CA TYR A 83 18.44 -2.62 -7.99
C TYR A 83 18.33 -3.80 -8.98
N ALA A 84 17.13 -4.30 -9.23
CA ALA A 84 16.81 -5.21 -10.32
C ALA A 84 15.35 -4.98 -10.69
N THR A 85 14.99 -5.21 -11.96
CA THR A 85 13.63 -5.16 -12.50
C THR A 85 12.61 -5.58 -11.44
N VAL A 86 11.76 -4.64 -11.01
CA VAL A 86 10.70 -4.93 -10.04
C VAL A 86 9.94 -6.16 -10.54
N ASP A 87 9.89 -7.21 -9.72
CA ASP A 87 9.19 -8.43 -10.09
C ASP A 87 7.68 -8.13 -10.12
N ASN A 88 7.15 -7.95 -11.33
CA ASN A 88 5.75 -7.67 -11.57
C ASN A 88 4.83 -8.75 -10.97
N ARG A 89 5.29 -10.01 -10.93
CA ARG A 89 4.51 -11.10 -10.36
C ARG A 89 4.42 -10.98 -8.85
N LEU A 90 5.50 -10.55 -8.19
CA LEU A 90 5.51 -10.23 -6.77
C LEU A 90 4.54 -9.07 -6.47
N VAL A 91 4.63 -7.96 -7.22
CA VAL A 91 3.73 -6.80 -7.03
C VAL A 91 2.27 -7.21 -7.20
N TRP A 92 1.95 -7.94 -8.27
CA TRP A 92 0.59 -8.41 -8.51
C TRP A 92 0.11 -9.37 -7.42
N GLY A 93 0.99 -10.26 -6.93
CA GLY A 93 0.67 -11.14 -5.81
C GLY A 93 0.30 -10.37 -4.53
N VAL A 94 0.94 -9.23 -4.24
CA VAL A 94 0.55 -8.36 -3.11
C VAL A 94 -0.85 -7.78 -3.32
N ILE A 95 -1.19 -7.36 -4.55
CA ILE A 95 -2.54 -6.89 -4.90
C ILE A 95 -3.58 -7.97 -4.63
N GLU A 96 -3.33 -9.21 -5.07
CA GLU A 96 -4.28 -10.33 -4.94
C GLU A 96 -4.46 -10.83 -3.49
N THR A 97 -3.43 -10.71 -2.66
CA THR A 97 -3.40 -11.42 -1.36
C THR A 97 -3.50 -10.53 -0.13
N SER A 98 -3.08 -9.26 -0.26
CA SER A 98 -2.79 -8.41 0.90
C SER A 98 -3.48 -7.05 0.86
N LEU A 99 -3.78 -6.54 -0.34
CA LEU A 99 -4.33 -5.19 -0.51
C LEU A 99 -5.69 -5.02 0.18
N ASP A 100 -6.62 -5.95 -0.01
CA ASP A 100 -7.96 -5.85 0.58
C ASP A 100 -7.93 -5.91 2.11
N ARG A 101 -7.12 -6.81 2.68
CA ARG A 101 -6.92 -6.87 4.14
C ARG A 101 -6.37 -5.55 4.69
N LEU A 102 -5.43 -4.93 3.97
CA LEU A 102 -4.89 -3.64 4.38
C LEU A 102 -5.97 -2.55 4.32
N ARG A 103 -6.77 -2.51 3.26
CA ARG A 103 -7.89 -1.56 3.12
C ARG A 103 -8.89 -1.67 4.27
N ASP A 104 -9.27 -2.89 4.64
CA ASP A 104 -10.19 -3.15 5.75
C ASP A 104 -9.58 -2.70 7.09
N THR A 105 -8.30 -3.00 7.30
CA THR A 105 -7.57 -2.60 8.50
C THR A 105 -7.55 -1.08 8.63
N LEU A 106 -7.16 -0.37 7.56
CA LEU A 106 -7.08 1.09 7.55
C LEU A 106 -8.45 1.75 7.69
N ALA A 107 -9.50 1.21 7.06
CA ALA A 107 -10.88 1.69 7.21
C ALA A 107 -11.36 1.57 8.67
N SER A 108 -11.13 0.42 9.30
CA SER A 108 -11.42 0.19 10.71
C SER A 108 -10.70 1.19 11.62
N LEU A 109 -9.40 1.42 11.40
CA LEU A 109 -8.61 2.40 12.17
C LEU A 109 -9.07 3.85 11.97
N LEU A 110 -9.62 4.19 10.80
CA LEU A 110 -10.21 5.49 10.51
C LEU A 110 -11.61 5.68 11.09
N GLY A 111 -12.21 4.62 11.64
CA GLY A 111 -13.59 4.59 12.12
C GLY A 111 -14.62 4.67 11.00
N ARG A 112 -14.31 4.07 9.84
CA ARG A 112 -15.22 3.98 8.69
C ARG A 112 -15.73 2.54 8.57
N PRO A 113 -17.05 2.33 8.48
CA PRO A 113 -17.62 1.01 8.22
C PRO A 113 -17.30 0.51 6.81
#